data_AF-A0A9K3HLA7-F1
#
_entry.id   AF-A0A9K3HLA7-F1
#
_cell.length_a   1.000
_cell.length_b   1.000
_cell.length_c   1.000
_cell.angle_alpha   90.00
_cell.angle_beta   90.00
_cell.angle_gamma   90.00
#
_symmetry.space_group_name_H-M   'P 1'
#
loop_
_entity.id
_entity.type
_entity.pdbx_description
1 polymer ?
#
loop_
_entity_poly.entity_id
_entity_poly.type
_entity_poly.pdbx_seq_one_letter_code
_entity_poly.pdbx_strand_id
1 'polypeptide(L)' 'MQRPGTPLSALRASTSGQAFRQCMFDHWGLMSFDPLEVGSQESILVTHIRKRKGLKEQMTPLSEFEDKL' A
#
# COMPACT_ATOMS: atom_id res chain seq x y z
N MET A 1 9.94 -10.58 2.91
CA MET A 1 10.44 -9.93 4.14
C MET A 1 9.85 -8.52 4.21
N GLN A 2 8.69 -8.37 4.84
CA GLN A 2 7.95 -7.09 4.93
C GLN A 2 8.72 -6.14 5.85
N ARG A 3 9.05 -4.94 5.37
CA ARG A 3 9.70 -3.92 6.19
C ARG A 3 8.66 -3.39 7.20
N PRO A 4 8.85 -3.62 8.51
CA PRO A 4 7.99 -3.02 9.51
C PRO A 4 8.17 -1.51 9.44
N GLY A 5 7.06 -0.76 9.43
CA GLY A 5 7.09 0.69 9.41
C GLY A 5 8.06 1.22 10.45
N THR A 6 9.05 1.99 10.01
CA THR A 6 10.08 2.55 10.89
C THR A 6 9.39 3.27 12.05
N PRO A 7 9.65 2.87 13.32
CA PRO A 7 8.99 3.51 14.45
C PRO A 7 9.33 5.00 14.44
N LEU A 8 8.44 5.86 14.96
CA LEU A 8 8.66 7.31 15.05
C LEU A 8 10.01 7.68 15.69
N SER A 9 10.58 6.78 16.50
CA SER A 9 11.90 6.89 17.10
C SER A 9 13.07 6.79 16.12
N ALA A 10 12.89 6.24 14.91
CA ALA A 10 13.99 5.94 13.99
C ALA A 10 14.75 7.20 13.56
N LEU A 11 14.05 8.27 13.15
CA LEU A 11 14.71 9.51 12.73
C LEU A 11 15.46 10.17 13.89
N ARG A 12 14.86 10.18 15.09
CA ARG A 12 15.48 10.75 16.29
C ARG A 12 16.72 9.95 16.69
N ALA A 13 16.65 8.62 16.63
CA ALA A 13 17.78 7.75 16.90
C ALA A 13 18.92 7.96 15.89
N SER A 14 18.61 8.03 14.59
CA SER A 14 19.61 8.26 13.53
C SER A 14 20.24 9.65 13.55
N THR A 15 19.66 10.61 14.28
CA THR A 15 20.15 12.00 14.36
C THR A 15 20.64 12.36 15.76
N SER A 16 20.93 11.36 16.61
CA SER A 16 21.37 11.57 18.00
C SER A 16 20.45 12.53 18.78
N GLY A 17 19.15 12.49 18.51
CA GLY A 17 18.16 13.32 19.19
C GLY A 17 17.98 14.73 18.64
N GLN A 18 18.70 15.12 17.59
CA GLN A 18 18.72 16.50 17.09
C GLN A 18 17.54 16.82 16.16
N ALA A 19 17.06 15.85 15.38
CA ALA A 19 15.94 16.08 14.47
C ALA A 19 14.59 15.80 15.15
N PHE A 20 13.64 16.72 14.95
CA PHE A 20 12.24 16.60 15.35
C PHE A 20 11.36 16.65 14.12
N ARG A 21 10.37 15.76 14.07
CA ARG A 21 9.57 15.53 12.88
C ARG A 21 8.18 16.11 13.02
N GLN A 22 7.82 17.04 12.13
CA GLN A 22 6.45 17.48 11.90
C GLN A 22 6.06 17.08 10.48
N CYS A 23 4.88 16.52 10.29
CA CYS A 23 4.41 16.05 8.98
C CYS A 23 3.00 16.60 8.73
N MET A 24 2.81 17.16 7.54
CA MET A 24 1.52 17.59 7.02
C MET A 24 1.26 16.85 5.71
N PHE A 25 -0.01 16.71 5.36
CA PHE A 25 -0.36 16.21 4.04
C PHE A 25 0.17 17.17 2.96
N ASP A 26 0.65 16.60 1.86
CA ASP A 26 1.18 17.33 0.71
C ASP A 26 0.33 17.03 -0.54
N HIS A 27 0.44 15.80 -1.08
CA HIS A 27 -0.32 15.38 -2.26
C HIS A 27 -0.49 13.85 -2.34
N TRP A 28 -1.27 13.41 -3.35
CA TRP A 28 -1.37 12.01 -3.75
C TRP A 28 -0.36 11.69 -4.86
N GLY A 29 0.57 10.78 -4.59
CA GLY A 29 1.53 10.29 -5.57
C GLY A 29 1.05 9.03 -6.29
N LEU A 30 1.52 8.81 -7.51
CA LEU A 30 1.32 7.55 -8.23
C LEU A 30 2.18 6.43 -7.62
N MET A 31 1.59 5.24 -7.56
CA MET A 31 2.28 4.01 -7.20
C MET A 31 2.92 3.38 -8.45
N SER A 32 4.02 2.64 -8.28
CA SER A 32 4.92 2.27 -9.39
C SER A 32 4.64 0.89 -9.99
N PHE A 33 3.94 0.01 -9.28
CA PHE A 33 3.67 -1.34 -9.77
C PHE A 33 2.18 -1.57 -10.05
N ASP A 34 1.90 -2.54 -10.91
CA ASP A 34 0.54 -2.92 -11.29
C ASP A 34 -0.15 -3.65 -10.12
N PRO A 35 -1.31 -3.17 -9.61
CA PRO A 35 -2.08 -3.86 -8.58
C PRO A 35 -2.65 -5.21 -9.02
N LEU A 36 -2.72 -5.50 -10.32
CA LEU A 36 -3.19 -6.77 -10.87
C LEU A 36 -2.10 -7.83 -11.01
N GLU A 37 -0.82 -7.43 -11.01
CA GLU A 37 0.29 -8.35 -11.08
C GLU A 37 0.47 -9.09 -9.74
N VAL A 38 0.22 -10.39 -9.73
CA VAL A 38 0.29 -11.21 -8.50
C VAL A 38 1.69 -11.16 -7.90
N GLY A 39 1.76 -10.74 -6.64
CA GLY A 39 3.02 -10.63 -5.89
C GLY A 39 3.67 -9.24 -5.96
N SER A 40 3.15 -8.32 -6.78
CA SER A 40 3.55 -6.92 -6.72
C SER A 40 3.19 -6.31 -5.36
N GLN A 41 3.88 -5.22 -4.97
CA GLN A 41 3.64 -4.57 -3.69
C GLN A 41 2.20 -4.01 -3.61
N GLU A 42 1.69 -3.48 -4.72
CA GLU A 42 0.38 -2.88 -4.89
C GLU A 42 -0.71 -3.96 -4.88
N SER A 43 -0.45 -5.13 -5.46
CA SER A 43 -1.34 -6.29 -5.38
C SER A 43 -1.52 -6.75 -3.92
N ILE A 44 -0.42 -6.87 -3.17
CA ILE A 44 -0.46 -7.22 -1.74
C ILE A 44 -1.26 -6.19 -0.95
N LEU A 45 -1.05 -4.90 -1.22
CA LEU A 45 -1.77 -3.80 -0.55
C LEU A 45 -3.28 -3.87 -0.83
N VAL A 46 -3.67 -4.02 -2.09
CA VAL A 46 -5.08 -4.12 -2.52
C VAL A 46 -5.74 -5.34 -1.87
N THR A 47 -5.11 -6.51 -1.90
CA THR A 47 -5.63 -7.72 -1.25
C THR A 47 -5.86 -7.52 0.24
N HIS A 48 -4.91 -6.90 0.96
CA HIS A 48 -5.05 -6.63 2.39
C HIS A 48 -6.23 -5.71 2.70
N ILE A 49 -6.43 -4.66 1.88
CA ILE A 49 -7.55 -3.73 2.03
C ILE A 49 -8.88 -4.43 1.75
N ARG A 50 -8.97 -5.23 0.69
CA ARG A 50 -10.17 -6.00 0.33
C ARG A 50 -10.58 -6.95 1.45
N LYS A 51 -9.62 -7.70 1.99
CA LYS A 51 -9.83 -8.59 3.15
C LYS A 51 -10.38 -7.84 4.36
N ARG A 52 -9.77 -6.70 4.73
CA ARG A 52 -10.24 -5.85 5.84
C ARG A 52 -11.65 -5.30 5.62
N LYS A 53 -12.05 -5.11 4.37
CA LYS A 53 -13.38 -4.62 3.98
C LYS A 53 -14.41 -5.74 3.74
N GLY A 54 -14.03 -7.02 3.92
CA GLY A 54 -14.93 -8.15 3.71
C GLY A 54 -15.25 -8.43 2.24
N LEU A 55 -14.39 -8.00 1.32
CA LEU A 55 -14.51 -8.27 -0.11
C LEU A 55 -13.74 -9.53 -0.52
N LYS A 56 -14.06 -10.12 -1.68
CA LYS A 56 -13.26 -11.22 -2.27
C LYS A 56 -11.80 -10.79 -2.39
N GLU A 57 -10.87 -11.58 -1.84
CA GLU A 57 -9.43 -11.23 -1.84
C GLU A 57 -8.87 -11.10 -3.25
N GLN A 58 -9.28 -11.99 -4.16
CA GLN A 58 -8.99 -11.90 -5.58
C GLN A 58 -9.77 -10.75 -6.22
N MET A 59 -9.10 -9.98 -7.06
CA MET A 59 -9.72 -8.93 -7.86
C MET A 59 -10.59 -9.56 -8.96
N THR A 60 -11.78 -9.00 -9.17
CA THR A 60 -12.70 -9.46 -10.21
C THR A 60 -12.05 -9.21 -11.58
N PRO A 61 -11.92 -10.24 -12.44
CA PRO A 61 -11.37 -10.07 -13.78
C PRO A 61 -12.30 -9.23 -14.66
N LEU A 62 -11.74 -8.52 -15.64
CA LEU A 62 -12.52 -7.66 -16.54
C LEU A 62 -13.66 -8.41 -17.23
N SER A 63 -13.44 -9.68 -17.59
CA SER A 63 -14.41 -10.55 -18.26
C SER A 63 -15.72 -10.77 -17.50
N GLU A 64 -15.75 -10.59 -16.17
CA GLU A 64 -17.01 -10.65 -15.40
C GLU A 64 -17.89 -9.40 -15.59
N PHE A 65 -17.34 -8.32 -16.16
CA PHE A 65 -18.04 -7.07 -16.44
C PHE A 65 -18.38 -6.88 -17.93
N GLU A 66 -17.86 -7.75 -18.80
CA GLU A 66 -18.13 -7.73 -20.23
C GLU A 66 -19.49 -8.38 -20.51
N ASP A 67 -20.35 -7.70 -21.28
CA ASP A 67 -21.61 -8.27 -21.74
C ASP A 67 -21.35 -9.21 -22.92
N LYS A 68 -21.90 -10.42 -22.86
CA LYS A 68 -21.74 -11.41 -23.93
C LYS A 68 -22.83 -11.20 -24.96
N LEU A 69 -22.51 -10.45 -26.01
CA LEU A 69 -23.31 -10.36 -27.23
C LEU A 69 -23.37 -11.69 -27.98
#